data_AF-A0A8S3US49-F1
#
_entry.id   AF-A0A8S3US49-F1
#
_cell.length_a   1.000
_cell.length_b   1.000
_cell.length_c   1.000
_cell.angle_alpha   90.00
_cell.angle_beta   90.00
_cell.angle_gamma   90.00
#
_symmetry.space_group_name_H-M   'P 1'
#
loop_
_entity.id
_entity.type
_entity.pdbx_description
1 polymer ?
#
loop_
_entity_poly.entity_id
_entity_poly.type
_entity_poly.pdbx_seq_one_letter_code
_entity_poly.pdbx_strand_id
1 'polypeptide(L)'
;MSIGMTCLAFIGMIIAMGLVQQQDLHDYWSKDELLETPFFRKIMPRNKFLLMLSFLHLNNNHINIPRGQPGHDPIAKIRPVYDHLRSNFQELYYPGENIAIDEGMVAWRGNLSFRVYMPDKPNKFGVKLFMLCDSSNGYCSRLEIYYATDQNPSPKGKIYDLVMRLMQPYLNKGHKLYVDNYFTSPILFHDLRQLGTGACGTLRSNRKGVPDDIKNVKLKKGESVAMTNGILQILKWKDKQDVHVCSSIHTAEFVNTGRNDRVTGQAIQKPEAIMDYNKYMGAVDRCDQMITYPAFKRRTLKWWKKVFFHLLMLANSMHTFYMLNFVAKKTESQSCTGFLEESC
;
A
#
# COMPACT_ATOMS: atom_id res chain seq x y z
N MET A 1 -30.92 15.83 16.54
CA MET A 1 -29.97 15.13 15.64
C MET A 1 -30.26 13.64 15.76
N SER A 2 -30.61 12.94 14.68
CA SER A 2 -30.81 11.48 14.72
C SER A 2 -29.53 10.75 15.12
N ILE A 3 -29.63 9.48 15.51
CA ILE A 3 -28.46 8.63 15.83
C ILE A 3 -27.50 8.60 14.63
N GLY A 4 -28.03 8.43 13.41
CA GLY A 4 -27.25 8.43 12.18
C GLY A 4 -26.46 9.74 11.97
N MET A 5 -27.13 10.89 12.10
CA MET A 5 -26.46 12.20 12.00
C MET A 5 -25.40 12.41 13.09
N THR A 6 -25.62 11.85 14.29
CA THR A 6 -24.64 11.92 15.39
C THR A 6 -23.38 11.12 15.08
N CYS A 7 -23.54 9.91 14.52
CA CYS A 7 -22.41 9.08 14.08
C CYS A 7 -21.62 9.73 12.94
N LEU A 8 -22.31 10.32 11.95
CA LEU A 8 -21.66 11.03 10.85
C LEU A 8 -20.88 12.25 11.36
N ALA A 9 -21.46 13.05 12.26
CA ALA A 9 -20.75 14.16 12.89
C ALA A 9 -19.50 13.70 13.64
N PHE A 10 -19.57 12.58 14.37
CA PHE A 10 -18.42 12.00 15.07
C PHE A 10 -17.29 11.59 14.10
N ILE A 11 -17.62 10.89 13.01
CA ILE A 11 -16.64 10.51 11.98
C ILE A 11 -16.06 11.74 11.27
N GLY A 12 -16.91 12.71 10.92
CA GLY A 12 -16.48 13.97 10.31
C GLY A 12 -15.52 14.76 11.19
N MET A 13 -15.76 14.79 12.50
CA MET A 13 -14.80 15.38 13.45
C MET A 13 -13.48 14.61 13.48
N ILE A 14 -13.48 13.28 13.43
CA ILE A 14 -12.23 12.50 13.38
C ILE A 14 -11.41 12.83 12.12
N ILE A 15 -12.08 12.94 10.96
CA ILE A 15 -11.42 13.33 9.71
C ILE A 15 -10.87 14.76 9.84
N ALA A 16 -11.65 15.70 10.38
CA ALA A 16 -11.21 17.07 10.61
C ALA A 16 -10.03 17.18 11.60
N MET A 17 -9.98 16.33 12.65
CA MET A 17 -8.83 16.23 13.57
C MET A 17 -7.57 15.69 12.88
N GLY A 18 -7.73 15.00 11.75
CA GLY A 18 -6.61 14.64 10.89
C GLY A 18 -5.98 15.84 10.20
N LEU A 19 -6.81 16.80 9.76
CA LEU A 19 -6.43 18.02 9.05
C LEU A 19 -5.91 19.11 10.00
N VAL A 20 -6.63 19.34 11.09
CA VAL A 20 -6.27 20.31 12.12
C VAL A 20 -5.77 19.54 13.33
N GLN A 21 -4.45 19.42 13.48
CA GLN A 21 -3.86 18.64 14.57
C GLN A 21 -3.62 19.50 15.80
N GLN A 22 -4.28 19.15 16.90
CA GLN A 22 -3.94 19.62 18.24
C GLN A 22 -3.09 18.60 18.99
N GLN A 23 -2.29 19.07 19.95
CA GLN A 23 -1.44 18.21 20.78
C GLN A 23 -2.29 17.28 21.64
N ASP A 24 -3.27 17.84 22.37
CA ASP A 24 -4.19 17.07 23.19
C ASP A 24 -5.60 17.00 22.61
N LEU A 25 -6.28 15.90 22.90
CA LEU A 25 -7.71 15.74 22.59
C LEU A 25 -8.57 16.79 23.31
N HIS A 26 -8.11 17.26 24.46
CA HIS A 26 -8.59 18.42 25.21
C HIS A 26 -8.86 19.64 24.32
N ASP A 27 -7.85 19.96 23.53
CA ASP A 27 -7.65 21.31 23.00
C ASP A 27 -8.58 21.65 21.85
N TYR A 28 -9.13 20.64 21.18
CA TYR A 28 -10.19 20.81 20.18
C TYR A 28 -11.45 21.51 20.73
N TRP A 29 -11.63 21.55 22.05
CA TRP A 29 -12.71 22.29 22.71
C TRP A 29 -12.22 23.46 23.55
N SER A 30 -10.93 23.83 23.44
CA SER A 30 -10.39 24.99 24.12
C SER A 30 -11.07 26.28 23.67
N LYS A 31 -11.14 27.25 24.60
CA LYS A 31 -11.50 28.65 24.34
C LYS A 31 -10.30 29.57 24.49
N ASP A 32 -9.12 29.00 24.76
CA ASP A 32 -7.86 29.75 24.71
C ASP A 32 -7.62 30.24 23.29
N GLU A 33 -7.38 31.53 23.12
CA GLU A 33 -7.23 32.19 21.83
C GLU A 33 -6.17 31.52 20.93
N LEU A 34 -5.09 30.98 21.52
CA LEU A 34 -4.02 30.33 20.77
C LEU A 34 -4.40 28.94 20.24
N LEU A 35 -5.35 28.26 20.87
CA LEU A 35 -5.76 26.89 20.55
C LEU A 35 -7.17 26.82 19.95
N GLU A 36 -7.87 27.95 19.91
CA GLU A 36 -9.29 27.98 19.64
C GLU A 36 -9.60 27.45 18.23
N THR A 37 -10.39 26.38 18.18
CA THR A 37 -10.89 25.78 16.94
C THR A 37 -12.42 25.65 17.00
N PRO A 38 -13.16 26.76 16.75
CA PRO A 38 -14.59 26.84 17.05
C PRO A 38 -15.45 25.78 16.36
N PHE A 39 -14.98 25.25 15.24
CA PHE A 39 -15.62 24.18 14.49
C PHE A 39 -16.01 22.99 15.39
N PHE A 40 -15.08 22.42 16.15
CA PHE A 40 -15.32 21.16 16.86
C PHE A 40 -16.38 21.28 17.96
N ARG A 41 -16.34 22.37 18.74
CA ARG A 41 -17.34 22.63 19.79
C ARG A 41 -18.73 22.95 19.26
N LYS A 42 -18.82 23.54 18.06
CA LYS A 42 -20.10 23.82 17.38
C LYS A 42 -20.75 22.52 16.87
N ILE A 43 -19.95 21.55 16.42
CA ILE A 43 -20.44 20.28 15.89
C ILE A 43 -20.87 19.31 17.00
N MET A 44 -20.04 19.13 18.03
CA MET A 44 -20.35 18.19 19.11
C MET A 44 -19.72 18.63 20.44
N PRO A 45 -20.45 18.58 21.57
CA PRO A 45 -19.85 18.79 22.88
C PRO A 45 -18.77 17.77 23.21
N ARG A 46 -17.70 18.20 23.87
CA ARG A 46 -16.54 17.37 24.23
C ARG A 46 -16.92 16.04 24.87
N ASN A 47 -17.73 16.09 25.94
CA ASN A 47 -18.09 14.88 26.69
C ASN A 47 -18.89 13.89 25.82
N LYS A 48 -19.74 14.38 24.91
CA LYS A 48 -20.45 13.53 23.95
C LYS A 48 -19.48 12.85 22.99
N PHE A 49 -18.52 13.59 22.43
CA PHE A 49 -17.48 13.00 21.57
C PHE A 49 -16.65 11.95 22.31
N LEU A 50 -16.24 12.24 23.55
CA LEU A 50 -15.46 11.31 24.38
C LEU A 50 -16.25 10.03 24.74
N LEU A 51 -17.54 10.16 25.02
CA LEU A 51 -18.44 9.01 25.24
C LEU A 51 -18.54 8.15 23.99
N MET A 52 -18.81 8.75 22.83
CA MET A 52 -18.87 8.03 21.56
C MET A 52 -17.53 7.35 21.23
N LEU A 53 -16.42 8.06 21.42
CA LEU A 53 -15.09 7.49 21.22
C LEU A 53 -14.85 6.30 22.15
N SER A 54 -15.31 6.36 23.40
CA SER A 54 -15.13 5.30 24.40
C SER A 54 -15.94 4.05 24.04
N PHE A 55 -17.23 4.24 23.74
CA PHE A 55 -18.22 3.21 23.44
C PHE A 55 -18.26 2.78 21.97
N LEU A 56 -17.41 3.34 21.11
CA LEU A 56 -17.28 2.90 19.71
C LEU A 56 -17.20 1.37 19.65
N HIS A 57 -18.00 0.80 18.75
CA HIS A 57 -18.09 -0.63 18.53
C HIS A 57 -18.36 -0.91 17.05
N LEU A 58 -17.64 -1.87 16.47
CA LEU A 58 -17.64 -2.10 15.02
C LEU A 58 -18.12 -3.49 14.60
N ASN A 59 -18.23 -4.42 15.55
CA ASN A 59 -18.78 -5.75 15.30
C ASN A 59 -19.32 -6.37 16.58
N ASN A 60 -20.40 -7.13 16.48
CA ASN A 60 -21.05 -7.79 17.61
C ASN A 60 -20.08 -8.74 18.34
N ASN A 61 -20.00 -8.60 19.66
CA ASN A 61 -19.11 -9.44 20.47
C ASN A 61 -19.57 -10.89 20.62
N HIS A 62 -20.88 -11.12 20.56
CA HIS A 62 -21.49 -12.43 20.82
C HIS A 62 -21.20 -13.45 19.72
N ILE A 63 -20.83 -12.99 18.52
CA ILE A 63 -20.50 -13.86 17.38
C ILE A 63 -18.99 -14.13 17.27
N ASN A 64 -18.16 -13.56 18.15
CA ASN A 64 -16.72 -13.75 18.08
C ASN A 64 -16.32 -15.09 18.72
N ILE A 65 -15.87 -16.01 17.88
CA ILE A 65 -15.33 -17.30 18.31
C ILE A 65 -14.01 -17.07 19.09
N PRO A 66 -13.84 -17.63 20.30
CA PRO A 66 -12.61 -17.54 21.07
C PRO A 66 -11.35 -18.06 20.36
N ARG A 67 -10.19 -17.53 20.74
CA ARG A 67 -8.90 -18.00 20.20
C ARG A 67 -8.70 -19.48 20.53
N GLY A 68 -8.29 -20.25 19.53
CA GLY A 68 -8.04 -21.69 19.64
C GLY A 68 -9.24 -22.57 19.27
N GLN A 69 -10.41 -21.97 18.98
CA GLN A 69 -11.57 -22.70 18.48
C GLN A 69 -11.68 -22.62 16.95
N PRO A 70 -12.25 -23.65 16.28
CA PRO A 70 -12.50 -23.63 14.84
C PRO A 70 -13.34 -22.41 14.43
N GLY A 71 -12.91 -21.69 13.40
CA GLY A 71 -13.60 -20.47 12.93
C GLY A 71 -13.18 -19.18 13.65
N HIS A 72 -12.20 -19.22 14.56
CA HIS A 72 -11.65 -17.99 15.16
C HIS A 72 -11.09 -17.04 14.09
N ASP A 73 -11.64 -15.83 14.03
CA ASP A 73 -11.13 -14.74 13.22
C ASP A 73 -10.34 -13.72 14.09
N PRO A 74 -9.00 -13.62 13.94
CA PRO A 74 -8.17 -12.69 14.71
C PRO A 74 -8.55 -11.21 14.56
N ILE A 75 -9.20 -10.84 13.45
CA ILE A 75 -9.61 -9.46 13.18
C ILE A 75 -11.13 -9.25 13.23
N ALA A 76 -11.88 -10.18 13.84
CA ALA A 76 -13.34 -10.14 13.90
C ALA A 76 -13.90 -8.79 14.39
N LYS A 77 -13.20 -8.11 15.31
CA LYS A 77 -13.60 -6.79 15.83
C LYS A 77 -13.75 -5.70 14.78
N ILE A 78 -13.04 -5.78 13.65
CA ILE A 78 -13.09 -4.80 12.56
C ILE A 78 -13.62 -5.39 11.26
N ARG A 79 -13.94 -6.69 11.23
CA ARG A 79 -14.27 -7.44 10.02
C ARG A 79 -15.32 -6.75 9.13
N PRO A 80 -16.48 -6.28 9.65
CA PRO A 80 -17.48 -5.63 8.80
C PRO A 80 -16.95 -4.37 8.09
N VAL A 81 -16.19 -3.54 8.80
CA VAL A 81 -15.60 -2.32 8.22
C VAL A 81 -14.47 -2.66 7.25
N TYR A 82 -13.63 -3.62 7.60
CA TYR A 82 -12.52 -4.08 6.76
C TYR A 82 -13.02 -4.61 5.42
N ASP A 83 -14.04 -5.49 5.44
CA ASP A 83 -14.58 -6.09 4.21
C ASP A 83 -15.29 -5.04 3.36
N HIS A 84 -16.06 -4.13 3.98
CA HIS A 84 -16.71 -3.02 3.27
C HIS A 84 -15.71 -2.11 2.56
N LEU A 85 -14.66 -1.66 3.26
CA LEU A 85 -13.63 -0.79 2.68
C LEU A 85 -12.85 -1.52 1.58
N ARG A 86 -12.54 -2.80 1.77
CA ARG A 86 -11.83 -3.61 0.77
C ARG A 86 -12.64 -3.77 -0.52
N SER A 87 -13.97 -3.90 -0.45
CA SER A 87 -14.83 -3.93 -1.65
C SER A 87 -14.79 -2.58 -2.36
N ASN A 88 -15.06 -1.50 -1.61
CA ASN A 88 -15.15 -0.15 -2.18
C ASN A 88 -13.84 0.30 -2.84
N PHE A 89 -12.67 -0.01 -2.26
CA PHE A 89 -11.39 0.36 -2.87
C PHE A 89 -11.17 -0.27 -4.24
N GLN A 90 -11.71 -1.46 -4.48
CA GLN A 90 -11.63 -2.12 -5.78
C GLN A 90 -12.63 -1.56 -6.78
N GLU A 91 -13.82 -1.16 -6.32
CA GLU A 91 -14.90 -0.67 -7.17
C GLU A 91 -14.70 0.79 -7.60
N LEU A 92 -14.11 1.62 -6.73
CA LEU A 92 -13.97 3.06 -6.97
C LEU A 92 -12.88 3.40 -7.98
N TYR A 93 -11.83 2.59 -8.08
CA TYR A 93 -10.70 2.89 -8.96
C TYR A 93 -10.10 1.62 -9.54
N TYR A 94 -9.95 1.63 -10.87
CA TYR A 94 -9.25 0.59 -11.59
C TYR A 94 -7.80 1.04 -11.82
N PRO A 95 -6.79 0.31 -11.33
CA PRO A 95 -5.40 0.71 -11.48
C PRO A 95 -4.96 0.73 -12.94
N GLY A 96 -4.00 1.60 -13.25
CA GLY A 96 -3.28 1.63 -14.52
C GLY A 96 -2.32 0.46 -14.67
N GLU A 97 -1.56 0.46 -15.77
CA GLU A 97 -0.69 -0.66 -16.18
C GLU A 97 0.32 -1.09 -15.12
N ASN A 98 0.90 -0.15 -14.37
CA ASN A 98 1.98 -0.43 -13.43
C ASN A 98 1.44 -0.43 -12.01
N ILE A 99 1.62 -1.54 -11.30
CA ILE A 99 1.15 -1.74 -9.92
C ILE A 99 2.26 -2.32 -9.06
N ALA A 100 2.23 -2.02 -7.76
CA ALA A 100 3.20 -2.54 -6.81
C ALA A 100 2.52 -3.25 -5.64
N ILE A 101 3.13 -4.34 -5.16
CA ILE A 101 2.77 -4.96 -3.88
C ILE A 101 3.91 -4.77 -2.89
N ASP A 102 3.57 -4.28 -1.70
CA ASP A 102 4.52 -4.10 -0.60
C ASP A 102 3.81 -4.11 0.77
N GLU A 103 4.58 -3.95 1.83
CA GLU A 103 4.11 -3.95 3.22
C GLU A 103 3.88 -2.54 3.78
N GLY A 104 2.64 -2.31 4.21
CA GLY A 104 2.25 -1.18 5.07
C GLY A 104 2.29 -1.55 6.56
N MET A 105 2.25 -0.53 7.43
CA MET A 105 2.31 -0.73 8.88
C MET A 105 1.37 0.18 9.67
N VAL A 106 0.55 -0.43 10.53
CA VAL A 106 -0.21 0.28 11.57
C VAL A 106 0.51 0.17 12.91
N ALA A 107 1.07 1.27 13.40
CA ALA A 107 1.84 1.30 14.64
C ALA A 107 1.05 0.78 15.85
N TRP A 108 1.57 -0.25 16.51
CA TRP A 108 0.97 -0.87 17.70
C TRP A 108 2.03 -1.54 18.58
N ARG A 109 2.09 -1.13 19.86
CA ARG A 109 3.02 -1.70 20.86
C ARG A 109 2.34 -2.58 21.92
N GLY A 110 1.01 -2.55 22.02
CA GLY A 110 0.29 -3.35 23.00
C GLY A 110 0.35 -4.86 22.72
N ASN A 111 -0.17 -5.66 23.66
CA ASN A 111 -0.26 -7.10 23.48
C ASN A 111 -1.25 -7.44 22.35
N LEU A 112 -0.77 -8.20 21.36
CA LEU A 112 -1.55 -8.64 20.20
C LEU A 112 -0.83 -9.84 19.57
N SER A 113 -1.56 -10.93 19.34
CA SER A 113 -1.00 -12.21 18.87
C SER A 113 -0.34 -12.14 17.50
N PHE A 114 -0.75 -11.20 16.64
CA PHE A 114 -0.24 -11.00 15.29
C PHE A 114 0.52 -9.68 15.12
N ARG A 115 0.97 -9.07 16.21
CA ARG A 115 1.89 -7.94 16.14
C ARG A 115 3.22 -8.41 15.53
N VAL A 116 3.72 -7.66 14.56
CA VAL A 116 5.01 -7.92 13.93
C VAL A 116 6.06 -6.90 14.36
N TYR A 117 7.32 -7.29 14.23
CA TYR A 117 8.48 -6.39 14.29
C TYR A 117 9.05 -6.20 12.88
N MET A 118 9.18 -4.96 12.43
CA MET A 118 9.77 -4.58 11.14
C MET A 118 10.83 -3.51 11.39
N PRO A 119 12.12 -3.85 11.45
CA PRO A 119 13.18 -2.94 11.90
C PRO A 119 13.34 -1.70 11.00
N ASP A 120 13.05 -1.84 9.70
CA ASP A 120 13.28 -0.81 8.69
C ASP A 120 12.15 0.23 8.59
N LYS A 121 10.99 -0.02 9.20
CA LYS A 121 9.87 0.94 9.23
C LYS A 121 10.04 1.91 10.40
N PRO A 122 9.64 3.20 10.26
CA PRO A 122 9.73 4.20 11.34
C PRO A 122 9.06 3.74 12.64
N ASN A 123 7.91 3.08 12.51
CA ASN A 123 7.23 2.39 13.61
C ASN A 123 7.54 0.89 13.56
N LYS A 124 8.55 0.47 14.33
CA LYS A 124 9.07 -0.90 14.27
C LYS A 124 8.10 -1.99 14.73
N PHE A 125 7.08 -1.64 15.52
CA PHE A 125 6.10 -2.59 16.04
C PHE A 125 4.70 -2.21 15.58
N GLY A 126 3.96 -3.18 15.04
CA GLY A 126 2.61 -2.91 14.57
C GLY A 126 1.88 -4.08 13.98
N VAL A 127 0.74 -3.76 13.35
CA VAL A 127 -0.02 -4.66 12.51
C VAL A 127 0.44 -4.44 11.07
N LYS A 128 0.97 -5.49 10.44
CA LYS A 128 1.41 -5.48 9.04
C LYS A 128 0.19 -5.53 8.11
N LEU A 129 0.25 -4.76 7.03
CA LEU A 129 -0.69 -4.79 5.92
C LEU A 129 0.09 -5.19 4.67
N PHE A 130 -0.46 -6.08 3.85
CA PHE A 130 0.00 -6.27 2.47
C PHE A 130 -0.89 -5.44 1.56
N MET A 131 -0.30 -4.57 0.75
CA MET A 131 -1.04 -3.57 -0.03
C MET A 131 -0.66 -3.70 -1.49
N LEU A 132 -1.66 -3.68 -2.37
CA LEU A 132 -1.51 -3.53 -3.81
C LEU A 132 -1.90 -2.10 -4.17
N CYS A 133 -0.93 -1.34 -4.68
CA CYS A 133 -1.10 0.07 -5.02
C CYS A 133 -0.77 0.36 -6.48
N ASP A 134 -1.46 1.34 -7.06
CA ASP A 134 -1.15 1.85 -8.39
C ASP A 134 0.17 2.65 -8.37
N SER A 135 1.10 2.29 -9.25
CA SER A 135 2.45 2.87 -9.29
C SER A 135 2.52 4.27 -9.89
N SER A 136 1.44 4.82 -10.44
CA SER A 136 1.38 6.22 -10.88
C SER A 136 0.99 7.17 -9.76
N ASN A 137 0.16 6.72 -8.82
CA ASN A 137 -0.52 7.63 -7.89
C ASN A 137 -0.58 7.16 -6.43
N GLY A 138 -0.26 5.90 -6.14
CA GLY A 138 -0.29 5.35 -4.78
C GLY A 138 -1.68 4.96 -4.29
N TYR A 139 -2.69 4.88 -5.16
CA TYR A 139 -4.02 4.40 -4.79
C TYR A 139 -3.96 2.93 -4.39
N CYS A 140 -4.34 2.61 -3.15
CA CYS A 140 -4.43 1.26 -2.65
C CYS A 140 -5.71 0.58 -3.13
N SER A 141 -5.57 -0.28 -4.14
CA SER A 141 -6.71 -0.98 -4.73
C SER A 141 -7.09 -2.22 -3.94
N ARG A 142 -6.11 -2.91 -3.32
CA ARG A 142 -6.36 -4.07 -2.45
C ARG A 142 -5.43 -4.07 -1.25
N LEU A 143 -5.94 -4.57 -0.13
CA LEU A 143 -5.11 -4.81 1.05
C LEU A 143 -5.54 -6.04 1.85
N GLU A 144 -4.57 -6.72 2.45
CA GLU A 144 -4.75 -7.87 3.34
C GLU A 144 -4.05 -7.60 4.67
N ILE A 145 -4.77 -7.67 5.79
CA ILE A 145 -4.16 -7.55 7.12
C ILE A 145 -3.42 -8.86 7.42
N TYR A 146 -2.15 -8.76 7.80
CA TYR A 146 -1.42 -9.93 8.27
C TYR A 146 -1.91 -10.33 9.66
N TYR A 147 -2.45 -11.53 9.75
CA TYR A 147 -2.66 -12.23 11.00
C TYR A 147 -2.21 -13.67 10.85
N ALA A 148 -1.37 -14.13 11.78
CA ALA A 148 -0.77 -15.46 11.77
C ALA A 148 -1.85 -16.53 11.90
N THR A 149 -2.39 -16.97 10.76
CA THR A 149 -3.31 -18.08 10.64
C THR A 149 -2.60 -19.27 10.03
N ASP A 150 -3.08 -20.46 10.40
CA ASP A 150 -2.81 -21.70 9.69
C ASP A 150 -3.53 -21.66 8.34
N GLN A 151 -3.04 -20.78 7.46
CA GLN A 151 -3.29 -20.93 6.04
C GLN A 151 -2.48 -22.16 5.63
N ASN A 152 -3.17 -23.27 5.36
CA ASN A 152 -2.61 -24.43 4.67
C ASN A 152 -2.12 -23.91 3.30
N PRO A 153 -0.84 -23.56 3.17
CA PRO A 153 -0.38 -22.93 1.95
C PRO A 153 -0.40 -23.96 0.84
N SER A 154 -0.53 -23.48 -0.39
CA SER A 154 -0.25 -24.33 -1.53
C SER A 154 1.22 -24.80 -1.48
N PRO A 155 1.59 -25.85 -2.23
CA PRO A 155 2.97 -26.28 -2.37
C PRO A 155 3.93 -25.17 -2.88
N LYS A 156 3.41 -24.07 -3.45
CA LYS A 156 4.18 -22.91 -3.91
C LYS A 156 4.47 -21.90 -2.79
N GLY A 157 3.81 -22.04 -1.64
CA GLY A 157 4.12 -21.34 -0.40
C GLY A 157 3.25 -20.10 -0.13
N LYS A 158 3.22 -19.68 1.14
CA LYS A 158 2.33 -18.61 1.65
C LYS A 158 2.46 -17.29 0.90
N ILE A 159 3.67 -16.90 0.50
CA ILE A 159 3.92 -15.62 -0.18
C ILE A 159 3.45 -15.65 -1.63
N TYR A 160 3.65 -16.77 -2.32
CA TYR A 160 3.06 -16.98 -3.64
C TYR A 160 1.54 -16.84 -3.57
N ASP A 161 0.91 -17.56 -2.63
CA ASP A 161 -0.55 -17.54 -2.48
C ASP A 161 -1.08 -16.14 -2.17
N LEU A 162 -0.38 -15.40 -1.30
CA LEU A 162 -0.70 -14.01 -0.98
C LEU A 162 -0.68 -13.12 -2.23
N VAL A 163 0.40 -13.15 -3.01
CA VAL A 163 0.51 -12.32 -4.22
C VAL A 163 -0.58 -12.69 -5.22
N MET A 164 -0.82 -13.98 -5.45
CA MET A 164 -1.87 -14.45 -6.35
C MET A 164 -3.26 -14.00 -5.88
N ARG A 165 -3.55 -14.04 -4.56
CA ARG A 165 -4.81 -13.52 -4.00
C ARG A 165 -4.96 -12.02 -4.16
N LEU A 166 -3.88 -11.26 -3.98
CA LEU A 166 -3.91 -9.80 -4.18
C LEU A 166 -4.10 -9.47 -5.66
N MET A 167 -3.46 -10.22 -6.56
CA MET A 167 -3.50 -10.01 -8.00
C MET A 167 -4.76 -10.53 -8.69
N GLN A 168 -5.53 -11.45 -8.06
CA GLN A 168 -6.61 -12.18 -8.73
C GLN A 168 -7.55 -11.32 -9.61
N PRO A 169 -8.01 -10.12 -9.20
CA PRO A 169 -8.90 -9.30 -10.04
C PRO A 169 -8.19 -8.59 -11.21
N TYR A 170 -6.86 -8.62 -11.23
CA TYR A 170 -5.99 -7.91 -12.17
C TYR A 170 -5.19 -8.85 -13.08
N LEU A 171 -5.33 -10.17 -12.91
CA LEU A 171 -4.71 -11.14 -13.81
C LEU A 171 -5.30 -11.08 -15.21
N ASN A 172 -4.48 -11.33 -16.23
CA ASN A 172 -4.83 -11.30 -17.66
C ASN A 172 -5.35 -9.95 -18.17
N LYS A 173 -4.97 -8.84 -17.52
CA LYS A 173 -5.41 -7.48 -17.91
C LYS A 173 -4.28 -6.57 -18.38
N GLY A 174 -3.11 -7.14 -18.69
CA GLY A 174 -1.96 -6.40 -19.20
C GLY A 174 -1.16 -5.64 -18.14
N HIS A 175 -1.39 -5.92 -16.86
CA HIS A 175 -0.67 -5.27 -15.76
C HIS A 175 0.78 -5.71 -15.64
N LYS A 176 1.62 -4.83 -15.12
CA LYS A 176 3.01 -5.03 -14.74
C LYS A 176 3.15 -4.88 -13.23
N LEU A 177 3.40 -5.99 -12.55
CA LEU A 177 3.57 -6.05 -11.11
C LEU A 177 5.03 -5.78 -10.72
N TYR A 178 5.23 -4.83 -9.81
CA TYR A 178 6.51 -4.52 -9.20
C TYR A 178 6.51 -4.97 -7.73
N VAL A 179 7.52 -5.75 -7.33
CA VAL A 179 7.62 -6.24 -5.96
C VAL A 179 9.06 -6.34 -5.47
N ASP A 180 9.25 -6.26 -4.16
CA ASP A 180 10.55 -6.41 -3.55
C ASP A 180 11.04 -7.88 -3.51
N ASN A 181 12.19 -8.09 -2.87
CA ASN A 181 12.80 -9.41 -2.74
C ASN A 181 12.08 -10.35 -1.76
N TYR A 182 11.18 -9.84 -0.90
CA TYR A 182 10.35 -10.64 -0.01
C TYR A 182 9.30 -11.40 -0.81
N PHE A 183 8.70 -10.78 -1.83
CA PHE A 183 7.68 -11.41 -2.69
C PHE A 183 8.26 -12.12 -3.92
N THR A 184 9.39 -11.66 -4.46
CA THR A 184 9.92 -12.16 -5.73
C THR A 184 10.34 -13.63 -5.66
N SER A 185 9.87 -14.43 -6.62
CA SER A 185 10.37 -15.78 -6.91
C SER A 185 10.20 -16.15 -8.38
N PRO A 186 11.10 -16.97 -8.97
CA PRO A 186 10.98 -17.40 -10.37
C PRO A 186 9.64 -18.07 -10.68
N ILE A 187 9.16 -18.96 -9.80
CA ILE A 187 7.87 -19.66 -10.02
C ILE A 187 6.68 -18.70 -10.04
N LEU A 188 6.67 -17.68 -9.17
CA LEU A 188 5.61 -16.66 -9.16
C LEU A 188 5.59 -15.88 -10.47
N PHE A 189 6.76 -15.42 -10.93
CA PHE A 189 6.83 -14.57 -12.11
C PHE A 189 6.53 -15.35 -13.40
N HIS A 190 6.91 -16.62 -13.45
CA HIS A 190 6.55 -17.52 -14.53
C HIS A 190 5.02 -17.66 -14.64
N ASP A 191 4.36 -17.96 -13.53
CA ASP A 191 2.91 -18.18 -13.53
C ASP A 191 2.12 -16.90 -13.77
N LEU A 192 2.57 -15.75 -13.23
CA LEU A 192 2.00 -14.45 -13.56
C LEU A 192 2.09 -14.17 -15.06
N ARG A 193 3.23 -14.50 -15.69
CA ARG A 193 3.42 -14.32 -17.13
C ARG A 193 2.49 -15.22 -17.95
N GLN A 194 2.27 -16.46 -17.51
CA GLN A 194 1.26 -17.35 -18.12
C GLN A 194 -0.16 -16.80 -17.97
N LEU A 195 -0.41 -16.03 -16.93
CA LEU A 195 -1.67 -15.32 -16.66
C LEU A 195 -1.64 -13.87 -17.17
N GLY A 196 -0.96 -13.63 -18.30
CA GLY A 196 -0.98 -12.37 -19.03
C GLY A 196 -0.57 -11.15 -18.20
N THR A 197 0.23 -11.36 -17.15
CA THR A 197 0.66 -10.34 -16.19
C THR A 197 2.18 -10.28 -16.18
N GLY A 198 2.72 -9.12 -16.52
CA GLY A 198 4.14 -8.85 -16.40
C GLY A 198 4.57 -8.71 -14.94
N ALA A 199 5.83 -9.02 -14.62
CA ALA A 199 6.37 -8.82 -13.30
C ALA A 199 7.86 -8.43 -13.32
N CYS A 200 8.26 -7.55 -12.41
CA CYS A 200 9.64 -7.14 -12.19
C CYS A 200 9.90 -6.98 -10.69
N GLY A 201 11.02 -7.48 -10.19
CA GLY A 201 11.31 -7.37 -8.77
C GLY A 201 12.75 -7.67 -8.41
N THR A 202 13.20 -7.09 -7.31
CA THR A 202 14.52 -7.44 -6.75
C THR A 202 14.49 -8.88 -6.26
N LEU A 203 15.59 -9.61 -6.41
CA LEU A 203 15.66 -11.06 -6.18
C LEU A 203 16.73 -11.36 -5.14
N ARG A 204 16.44 -12.28 -4.20
CA ARG A 204 17.50 -12.86 -3.37
C ARG A 204 18.17 -13.98 -4.15
N SER A 205 19.50 -13.95 -4.23
CA SER A 205 20.29 -14.92 -5.01
C SER A 205 20.17 -16.38 -4.52
N ASN A 206 19.70 -16.59 -3.29
CA ASN A 206 19.44 -17.92 -2.71
C ASN A 206 17.98 -18.37 -2.83
N ARG A 207 17.13 -17.70 -3.60
CA ARG A 207 15.76 -18.15 -3.87
C ARG A 207 15.79 -19.46 -4.67
N LYS A 208 14.85 -20.36 -4.37
CA LYS A 208 14.63 -21.57 -5.16
C LYS A 208 14.33 -21.20 -6.62
N GLY A 209 15.00 -21.89 -7.55
CA GLY A 209 14.85 -21.68 -9.00
C GLY A 209 15.81 -20.65 -9.59
N VAL A 210 16.70 -20.06 -8.79
CA VAL A 210 17.80 -19.23 -9.31
C VAL A 210 19.01 -20.13 -9.62
N PRO A 211 19.54 -20.12 -10.86
CA PRO A 211 20.72 -20.92 -11.21
C PRO A 211 21.96 -20.51 -10.40
N ASP A 212 22.78 -21.48 -9.97
CA ASP A 212 24.04 -21.17 -9.27
C ASP A 212 25.06 -20.47 -10.18
N ASP A 213 24.99 -20.72 -11.49
CA ASP A 213 25.88 -20.11 -12.48
C ASP A 213 25.83 -18.58 -12.41
N ILE A 214 24.64 -17.97 -12.43
CA ILE A 214 24.52 -16.50 -12.38
C ILE A 214 24.99 -15.92 -11.04
N LYS A 215 24.78 -16.66 -9.96
CA LYS A 215 25.14 -16.24 -8.60
C LYS A 215 26.67 -16.13 -8.45
N ASN A 216 27.40 -17.08 -9.03
CA ASN A 216 28.85 -17.23 -8.86
C ASN A 216 29.70 -16.34 -9.81
N VAL A 217 29.09 -15.73 -10.83
CA VAL A 217 29.79 -14.81 -11.73
C VAL A 217 30.34 -13.60 -10.95
N LYS A 218 31.65 -13.34 -11.08
CA LYS A 218 32.30 -12.15 -10.52
C LYS A 218 32.22 -11.02 -11.55
N LEU A 219 31.64 -9.90 -11.14
CA LEU A 219 31.44 -8.71 -11.99
C LEU A 219 32.24 -7.53 -11.46
N LYS A 220 32.81 -6.73 -12.37
CA LYS A 220 33.31 -5.38 -12.07
C LYS A 220 32.15 -4.40 -12.02
N LYS A 221 32.33 -3.27 -11.33
CA LYS A 221 31.32 -2.22 -11.24
C LYS A 221 30.90 -1.76 -12.65
N GLY A 222 29.59 -1.72 -12.89
CA GLY A 222 28.99 -1.41 -14.18
C GLY A 222 28.62 -2.64 -15.01
N GLU A 223 29.28 -3.78 -14.80
CA GLU A 223 29.02 -5.01 -15.56
C GLU A 223 27.73 -5.69 -15.10
N SER A 224 27.12 -6.45 -16.01
CA SER A 224 25.99 -7.33 -15.72
C SER A 224 26.11 -8.65 -16.45
N VAL A 225 25.42 -9.66 -15.92
CA VAL A 225 25.17 -10.93 -16.59
C VAL A 225 23.68 -11.24 -16.48
N ALA A 226 23.09 -11.76 -17.54
CA ALA A 226 21.70 -12.19 -17.56
C ALA A 226 21.60 -13.66 -17.97
N MET A 227 20.66 -14.38 -17.37
CA MET A 227 20.22 -15.68 -17.84
C MET A 227 18.73 -15.60 -18.14
N THR A 228 18.32 -16.21 -19.27
CA THR A 228 16.93 -16.23 -19.70
C THR A 228 16.52 -17.63 -20.11
N ASN A 229 15.26 -17.98 -19.86
CA ASN A 229 14.62 -19.17 -20.43
C ASN A 229 13.60 -18.81 -21.52
N GLY A 230 13.67 -17.59 -22.06
CA GLY A 230 12.72 -17.04 -23.04
C GLY A 230 11.47 -16.43 -22.43
N ILE A 231 11.08 -16.82 -21.20
CA ILE A 231 9.92 -16.29 -20.48
C ILE A 231 10.35 -15.31 -19.38
N LEU A 232 11.35 -15.72 -18.60
CA LEU A 232 11.91 -14.97 -17.49
C LEU A 232 13.37 -14.65 -17.76
N GLN A 233 13.76 -13.47 -17.35
CA GLN A 233 15.14 -13.05 -17.25
C GLN A 233 15.52 -12.86 -15.78
N ILE A 234 16.63 -13.46 -15.38
CA ILE A 234 17.32 -13.13 -14.14
C ILE A 234 18.57 -12.35 -14.52
N LEU A 235 18.70 -11.15 -13.97
CA LEU A 235 19.82 -10.25 -14.19
C LEU A 235 20.60 -10.10 -12.88
N LYS A 236 21.93 -10.23 -12.96
CA LYS A 236 22.86 -9.80 -11.91
C LYS A 236 23.64 -8.60 -12.43
N TRP A 237 23.60 -7.49 -11.71
CA TRP A 237 24.32 -6.26 -12.05
C TRP A 237 25.16 -5.79 -10.87
N LYS A 238 26.38 -5.31 -11.14
CA LYS A 238 27.29 -4.79 -10.12
C LYS A 238 27.24 -3.27 -10.07
N ASP A 239 26.58 -2.72 -9.06
CA ASP A 239 26.76 -1.32 -8.68
C ASP A 239 27.83 -1.20 -7.59
N LYS A 240 27.52 -0.58 -6.45
CA LYS A 240 28.31 -0.69 -5.22
C LYS A 240 28.30 -2.13 -4.67
N GLN A 241 27.18 -2.82 -4.83
CA GLN A 241 26.97 -4.21 -4.44
C GLN A 241 26.26 -4.97 -5.58
N ASP A 242 26.24 -6.29 -5.48
CA ASP A 242 25.54 -7.14 -6.45
C ASP A 242 24.03 -6.96 -6.28
N VAL A 243 23.36 -6.52 -7.33
CA VAL A 243 21.90 -6.42 -7.40
C VAL A 243 21.40 -7.52 -8.30
N HIS A 244 20.43 -8.30 -7.81
CA HIS A 244 19.76 -9.31 -8.62
C HIS A 244 18.32 -8.88 -8.87
N VAL A 245 17.85 -9.06 -10.10
CA VAL A 245 16.48 -8.76 -10.53
C VAL A 245 15.93 -9.96 -11.27
N CYS A 246 14.68 -10.31 -11.01
CA CYS A 246 13.89 -11.20 -11.85
C CYS A 246 12.90 -10.35 -12.64
N SER A 247 12.69 -10.65 -13.91
CA SER A 247 11.76 -9.92 -14.76
C SER A 247 11.14 -10.84 -15.81
N SER A 248 9.86 -10.64 -16.13
CA SER A 248 9.17 -11.24 -17.27
C SER A 248 8.80 -10.22 -18.36
N ILE A 249 9.29 -8.98 -18.23
CA ILE A 249 8.93 -7.85 -19.10
C ILE A 249 10.13 -7.06 -19.64
N HIS A 250 11.36 -7.42 -19.25
CA HIS A 250 12.57 -6.68 -19.60
C HIS A 250 13.61 -7.60 -20.23
N THR A 251 14.44 -7.05 -21.11
CA THR A 251 15.66 -7.67 -21.63
C THR A 251 16.89 -7.21 -20.82
N ALA A 252 18.09 -7.62 -21.21
CA ALA A 252 19.35 -7.27 -20.52
C ALA A 252 19.88 -5.89 -20.95
N GLU A 253 19.01 -5.04 -21.52
CA GLU A 253 19.38 -3.74 -22.06
C GLU A 253 19.66 -2.70 -20.98
N PHE A 254 20.55 -1.79 -21.33
CA PHE A 254 20.93 -0.64 -20.51
C PHE A 254 20.33 0.63 -21.08
N VAL A 255 19.88 1.49 -20.19
CA VAL A 255 19.33 2.80 -20.52
C VAL A 255 20.11 3.91 -19.81
N ASN A 256 20.20 5.07 -20.45
CA ASN A 256 20.80 6.26 -19.86
C ASN A 256 19.92 6.75 -18.71
N THR A 257 20.52 7.07 -17.56
CA THR A 257 19.76 7.59 -16.40
C THR A 257 19.49 9.08 -16.47
N GLY A 258 19.89 9.76 -17.56
CA GLY A 258 19.85 11.23 -17.68
C GLY A 258 20.79 11.97 -16.71
N ARG A 259 21.75 11.26 -16.12
CA ARG A 259 22.74 11.82 -15.20
C ARG A 259 24.13 11.48 -15.70
N ASN A 260 25.06 12.41 -15.53
CA ASN A 260 26.46 12.18 -15.84
C ASN A 260 27.23 11.89 -14.55
N ASP A 261 28.19 10.99 -14.64
CA ASP A 261 29.14 10.74 -13.57
C ASP A 261 29.99 12.00 -13.34
N ARG A 262 30.09 12.43 -12.08
CA ARG A 262 30.72 13.71 -11.74
C ARG A 262 32.23 13.73 -12.00
N VAL A 263 32.87 12.57 -12.06
CA VAL A 263 34.32 12.45 -12.21
C VAL A 263 34.67 12.27 -13.68
N THR A 264 33.98 11.35 -14.36
CA THR A 264 34.28 10.99 -15.76
C THR A 264 33.51 11.83 -16.78
N GLY A 265 32.45 12.53 -16.37
CA GLY A 265 31.56 13.28 -17.26
C GLY A 265 30.68 12.40 -18.16
N GLN A 266 30.82 11.07 -18.10
CA GLN A 266 30.10 10.13 -18.95
C GLN A 266 28.67 9.91 -18.47
N ALA A 267 27.76 9.62 -19.40
CA ALA A 267 26.39 9.26 -19.08
C ALA A 267 26.35 7.98 -18.23
N ILE A 268 25.66 8.03 -17.10
CA ILE A 268 25.45 6.87 -16.25
C ILE A 268 24.39 6.00 -16.92
N GLN A 269 24.73 4.72 -17.11
CA GLN A 269 23.81 3.71 -17.63
C GLN A 269 23.46 2.70 -16.56
N LYS A 270 22.22 2.22 -16.61
CA LYS A 270 21.71 1.15 -15.74
C LYS A 270 20.83 0.20 -16.54
N PRO A 271 20.71 -1.06 -16.11
CA PRO A 271 19.73 -1.96 -16.68
C PRO A 271 18.32 -1.36 -16.61
N GLU A 272 17.55 -1.48 -17.70
CA GLU A 272 16.19 -0.96 -17.80
C GLU A 272 15.30 -1.48 -16.67
N ALA A 273 15.38 -2.79 -16.38
CA ALA A 273 14.62 -3.42 -15.31
C ALA A 273 14.83 -2.75 -13.93
N ILE A 274 16.03 -2.22 -13.68
CA ILE A 274 16.35 -1.52 -12.42
C ILE A 274 15.78 -0.09 -12.43
N MET A 275 15.79 0.57 -13.59
CA MET A 275 15.18 1.90 -13.73
C MET A 275 13.68 1.84 -13.49
N ASP A 276 13.00 0.89 -14.13
CA ASP A 276 11.56 0.70 -13.99
C ASP A 276 11.19 0.23 -12.58
N TYR A 277 11.95 -0.70 -12.01
CA TYR A 277 11.75 -1.09 -10.61
C TYR A 277 11.79 0.12 -9.66
N ASN A 278 12.81 0.97 -9.76
CA ASN A 278 12.94 2.15 -8.90
C ASN A 278 11.82 3.18 -9.13
N LYS A 279 11.31 3.27 -10.35
CA LYS A 279 10.21 4.18 -10.72
C LYS A 279 8.88 3.71 -10.13
N TYR A 280 8.58 2.42 -10.22
CA TYR A 280 7.23 1.90 -9.97
C TYR A 280 7.03 1.22 -8.61
N MET A 281 8.09 0.76 -7.94
CA MET A 281 7.98 0.05 -6.65
C MET A 281 7.47 0.94 -5.49
N GLY A 282 7.77 2.24 -5.51
CA GLY A 282 7.46 3.18 -4.40
C GLY A 282 5.98 3.51 -4.18
N ALA A 283 5.05 2.74 -4.75
CA ALA A 283 3.62 3.05 -4.72
C ALA A 283 3.01 2.92 -3.33
N VAL A 284 3.38 1.87 -2.58
CA VAL A 284 2.89 1.65 -1.22
C VAL A 284 3.46 2.70 -0.26
N ASP A 285 4.73 3.07 -0.41
CA ASP A 285 5.33 4.14 0.39
C ASP A 285 4.63 5.49 0.15
N ARG A 286 4.25 5.81 -1.10
CA ARG A 286 3.43 6.99 -1.39
C ARG A 286 2.04 6.90 -0.74
N CYS A 287 1.41 5.74 -0.76
CA CYS A 287 0.14 5.50 -0.06
C CYS A 287 0.29 5.76 1.46
N ASP A 288 1.33 5.21 2.08
CA ASP A 288 1.63 5.40 3.51
C ASP A 288 1.88 6.88 3.85
N GLN A 289 2.57 7.61 2.96
CA GLN A 289 2.78 9.06 3.11
C GLN A 289 1.45 9.81 3.08
N MET A 290 0.56 9.51 2.12
CA MET A 290 -0.76 10.14 2.00
C MET A 290 -1.65 9.92 3.24
N ILE A 291 -1.47 8.82 3.96
CA ILE A 291 -2.20 8.55 5.21
C ILE A 291 -1.56 9.28 6.40
N THR A 292 -0.23 9.48 6.37
CA THR A 292 0.54 10.02 7.49
C THR A 292 0.29 11.51 7.73
N TYR A 293 0.06 12.29 6.67
CA TYR A 293 -0.20 13.74 6.77
C TYR A 293 -1.51 14.06 7.50
N PRO A 294 -2.70 13.54 7.09
CA PRO A 294 -3.97 13.80 7.76
C PRO A 294 -4.23 12.85 8.94
N ALA A 295 -3.20 12.31 9.60
CA ALA A 295 -3.39 11.15 10.48
C ALA A 295 -4.01 11.52 11.83
N PHE A 296 -5.21 11.00 12.12
CA PHE A 296 -5.74 10.95 13.49
C PHE A 296 -4.92 9.99 14.38
N LYS A 297 -3.83 10.50 14.98
CA LYS A 297 -2.91 9.73 15.81
C LYS A 297 -3.29 9.83 17.28
N ARG A 298 -3.79 8.74 17.85
CA ARG A 298 -4.01 8.64 19.30
C ARG A 298 -3.39 7.40 19.93
N ARG A 299 -3.05 7.55 21.21
CA ARG A 299 -2.79 6.43 22.12
C ARG A 299 -4.13 5.79 22.49
N THR A 300 -4.19 4.47 22.38
CA THR A 300 -5.37 3.67 22.73
C THR A 300 -4.90 2.34 23.29
N LEU A 301 -5.67 1.76 24.21
CA LEU A 301 -5.43 0.42 24.75
C LEU A 301 -6.06 -0.68 23.87
N LYS A 302 -6.87 -0.31 22.87
CA LYS A 302 -7.58 -1.22 21.98
C LYS A 302 -6.97 -1.18 20.58
N TRP A 303 -6.28 -2.26 20.18
CA TRP A 303 -5.60 -2.36 18.88
C TRP A 303 -6.54 -2.08 17.70
N TRP A 304 -7.77 -2.60 17.77
CA TRP A 304 -8.74 -2.50 16.70
C TRP A 304 -9.20 -1.06 16.43
N LYS A 305 -9.19 -0.18 17.45
CA LYS A 305 -9.45 1.26 17.24
C LYS A 305 -8.34 1.89 16.40
N LYS A 306 -7.09 1.50 16.65
CA LYS A 306 -5.93 2.01 15.92
C LYS A 306 -5.99 1.61 14.44
N VAL A 307 -6.32 0.34 14.17
CA VAL A 307 -6.50 -0.16 12.80
C VAL A 307 -7.72 0.48 12.14
N PHE A 308 -8.85 0.61 12.83
CA PHE A 308 -10.03 1.29 12.30
C PHE A 308 -9.73 2.73 11.86
N PHE A 309 -9.10 3.54 12.72
CA PHE A 309 -8.78 4.92 12.34
C PHE A 309 -7.77 4.98 11.20
N HIS A 310 -6.81 4.06 11.13
CA HIS A 310 -5.91 3.96 9.98
C HIS A 310 -6.67 3.66 8.69
N LEU A 311 -7.57 2.66 8.71
CA LEU A 311 -8.41 2.32 7.56
C LEU A 311 -9.35 3.47 7.16
N LEU A 312 -9.87 4.22 8.12
CA LEU A 312 -10.69 5.41 7.88
C LEU A 312 -9.88 6.52 7.19
N MET A 313 -8.64 6.77 7.64
CA MET A 313 -7.75 7.75 7.00
C MET A 313 -7.35 7.30 5.60
N LEU A 314 -7.04 6.00 5.42
CA LEU A 314 -6.80 5.42 4.10
C LEU A 314 -8.01 5.63 3.18
N ALA A 315 -9.22 5.32 3.64
CA ALA A 315 -10.44 5.53 2.87
C ALA A 315 -10.65 7.00 2.47
N ASN A 316 -10.40 7.93 3.41
CA ASN A 316 -10.47 9.36 3.13
C ASN A 316 -9.46 9.79 2.05
N SER A 317 -8.20 9.31 2.14
CA SER A 317 -7.16 9.62 1.14
C SER A 317 -7.51 9.03 -0.24
N MET A 318 -8.02 7.79 -0.28
CA MET A 318 -8.44 7.13 -1.53
C MET A 318 -9.63 7.85 -2.17
N HIS A 319 -10.63 8.25 -1.37
CA HIS A 319 -11.78 9.00 -1.86
C HIS A 319 -11.39 10.40 -2.35
N THR A 320 -10.54 11.11 -1.61
CA THR A 320 -10.04 12.44 -2.01
C THR A 320 -9.32 12.37 -3.34
N PHE A 321 -8.45 11.36 -3.52
CA PHE A 321 -7.79 11.10 -4.79
C PHE A 321 -8.79 10.84 -5.92
N TYR A 322 -9.76 9.93 -5.69
CA TYR A 322 -10.78 9.61 -6.69
C TYR A 322 -11.55 10.87 -7.13
N MET A 323 -11.99 11.69 -6.18
CA MET A 323 -12.73 12.92 -6.47
C MET A 323 -11.90 13.95 -7.23
N LEU A 324 -10.64 14.17 -6.87
CA LEU A 324 -9.76 15.11 -7.58
C LEU A 324 -9.55 14.69 -9.04
N ASN A 325 -9.32 13.40 -9.30
CA ASN A 325 -9.13 12.91 -10.66
C ASN A 325 -10.43 12.86 -11.48
N PHE A 326 -11.56 12.56 -10.83
CA PHE A 326 -12.87 12.58 -11.48
C PHE A 326 -13.26 14.01 -11.89
N VAL A 327 -13.04 14.99 -11.00
CA VAL A 327 -13.30 16.41 -11.28
C VAL A 327 -12.36 16.94 -12.35
N ALA A 328 -11.05 16.66 -12.27
CA ALA A 328 -10.06 17.09 -13.26
C ALA A 328 -10.42 16.63 -14.68
N LYS A 329 -10.77 15.35 -14.85
CA LYS A 329 -11.23 14.79 -16.13
C LYS A 329 -12.49 15.45 -16.66
N LYS A 330 -13.40 15.90 -15.78
CA LYS A 330 -14.62 16.61 -16.18
C LYS A 330 -14.31 18.00 -16.72
N THR A 331 -13.41 18.74 -16.08
CA THR A 331 -12.94 20.05 -16.56
C THR A 331 -12.17 19.96 -17.88
N GLU A 332 -11.31 18.95 -18.06
CA GLU A 332 -10.61 18.73 -19.35
C GLU A 332 -11.60 18.38 -20.48
N SER A 333 -12.61 17.55 -20.18
CA SER A 333 -13.67 17.22 -21.16
C SER A 333 -14.54 18.42 -21.53
N GLN A 334 -14.70 19.40 -20.64
CA GLN A 334 -15.42 20.65 -20.91
C GLN A 334 -14.56 21.69 -21.65
N SER A 335 -13.23 21.67 -21.48
CA SER A 335 -12.33 22.56 -22.24
C SER A 335 -12.10 22.10 -23.70
N CYS A 336 -12.24 20.81 -24.00
CA CYS A 336 -12.09 20.29 -25.36
C CYS A 336 -13.35 20.43 -26.24
N THR A 337 -14.48 20.88 -25.70
CA THR A 337 -15.73 21.11 -26.46
C THR A 337 -16.03 22.59 -26.71
N GLY A 338 -15.07 23.50 -26.51
CA GLY A 338 -15.29 24.96 -26.56
C GLY A 338 -14.48 25.74 -27.59
N PHE A 339 -13.84 25.11 -28.59
CA PHE A 339 -12.94 25.80 -29.52
C PHE A 339 -12.95 25.31 -30.98
N LEU A 340 -14.09 24.80 -31.49
CA LEU A 340 -14.23 24.48 -32.93
C LEU A 340 -15.65 24.70 -33.47
N GLU A 341 -16.25 25.87 -33.25
CA GLU A 341 -17.43 26.30 -34.03
C GLU A 341 -17.64 27.82 -33.91
N GLU A 342 -16.78 28.59 -34.58
CA GLU A 342 -17.08 29.97 -35.00
C GLU A 342 -16.02 30.40 -36.04
N SER A 343 -16.10 29.82 -37.25
CA SER A 343 -15.41 30.28 -38.47
C SER A 343 -15.93 29.52 -39.70
N CYS A 344 -17.15 29.83 -40.13
CA CYS A 344 -17.60 29.89 -41.53
C CYS A 344 -18.98 30.55 -41.59
#